data_AF-A0A7S3LA94-F1
#
_entry.id   AF-A0A7S3LA94-F1
#
_cell.length_a   1.000
_cell.length_b   1.000
_cell.length_c   1.000
_cell.angle_alpha   90.00
_cell.angle_beta   90.00
_cell.angle_gamma   90.00
#
_symmetry.space_group_name_H-M   'P 1'
#
loop_
_entity.id
_entity.type
_entity.pdbx_description
1 polymer ?
#
loop_
_entity_poly.entity_id
_entity_poly.type
_entity_poly.pdbx_seq_one_letter_code
_entity_poly.pdbx_strand_id
1 'polypeptide(L)'
;ETKKKIPHLLAGVFSLFTILHSGASYNRAREGDEEMGEKVLMKPHNIQVLTLLCMFGCSSVGMDELESQMLQIRTGEGKSMILGAAAVMLGLLGFRVRCVCYSEYLSMRDYNLFRGVFERFYLTSFITYSKITTLSEDTTAAKGDIR
;
A
#
# COMPACT_ATOMS: atom_id res chain seq x y z
N GLU A 1 -18.00 9.64 -11.88
CA GLU A 1 -16.93 9.44 -12.89
C GLU A 1 -15.59 8.99 -12.27
N THR A 2 -15.18 9.58 -11.15
CA THR A 2 -13.93 9.30 -10.42
C THR A 2 -13.70 7.83 -10.05
N LYS A 3 -14.74 7.10 -9.62
CA LYS A 3 -14.63 5.66 -9.26
C LYS A 3 -14.10 4.78 -10.41
N LYS A 4 -14.33 5.17 -11.68
CA LYS A 4 -13.82 4.42 -12.85
C LYS A 4 -12.30 4.58 -13.06
N LYS A 5 -11.69 5.63 -12.50
CA LYS A 5 -10.24 5.90 -12.60
C LYS A 5 -9.44 5.14 -11.53
N ILE A 6 -10.07 4.77 -10.41
CA ILE A 6 -9.42 4.07 -9.29
C ILE A 6 -8.75 2.77 -9.73
N PRO A 7 -9.39 1.86 -10.50
CA PRO A 7 -8.74 0.63 -10.96
C PRO A 7 -7.51 0.91 -11.85
N HIS A 8 -7.56 1.94 -12.69
CA HIS A 8 -6.46 2.30 -13.59
C HIS A 8 -5.26 2.85 -12.82
N LEU A 9 -5.50 3.72 -11.83
CA LEU A 9 -4.45 4.21 -10.94
C LEU A 9 -3.83 3.07 -10.13
N LEU A 10 -4.68 2.20 -9.57
CA LEU A 10 -4.23 1.06 -8.79
C LEU A 10 -3.39 0.08 -9.64
N ALA A 11 -3.80 -0.14 -10.89
CA ALA A 11 -3.02 -0.92 -11.84
C ALA A 11 -1.63 -0.30 -12.07
N GLY A 12 -1.54 1.02 -12.29
CA GLY A 12 -0.27 1.73 -12.43
C GLY A 12 0.64 1.60 -11.21
N VAL A 13 0.07 1.70 -10.00
CA VAL A 13 0.80 1.49 -8.73
C VAL A 13 1.39 0.08 -8.68
N PHE A 14 0.59 -0.95 -8.97
CA PHE A 14 1.07 -2.33 -8.94
C PHE A 14 2.03 -2.66 -10.08
N SER A 15 1.84 -2.08 -11.27
CA SER A 15 2.80 -2.23 -12.37
C SER A 15 4.18 -1.71 -11.97
N LEU A 16 4.25 -0.51 -11.39
CA LEU A 16 5.52 0.03 -10.89
C LEU A 16 6.10 -0.83 -9.77
N PHE A 17 5.27 -1.26 -8.82
CA PHE A 17 5.69 -2.15 -7.75
C PHE A 17 6.34 -3.43 -8.29
N THR A 18 5.69 -4.10 -9.23
CA THR A 18 6.20 -5.34 -9.86
C THR A 18 7.49 -5.08 -10.62
N ILE A 19 7.60 -3.97 -11.37
CA ILE A 19 8.85 -3.61 -12.08
C ILE A 19 10.01 -3.46 -11.09
N LEU A 20 9.80 -2.74 -9.99
CA LEU A 20 10.84 -2.48 -9.00
C LEU A 20 11.30 -3.76 -8.27
N HIS A 21 10.38 -4.68 -7.96
CA HIS A 21 10.69 -5.88 -7.18
C HIS A 21 11.09 -7.10 -8.04
N SER A 22 10.76 -7.09 -9.33
CA SER A 22 11.01 -8.21 -10.23
C SER A 22 11.97 -7.90 -11.37
N GLY A 23 12.43 -6.65 -11.50
CA GLY A 23 13.39 -6.26 -12.55
C GLY A 23 14.68 -7.08 -12.51
N ALA A 24 15.24 -7.32 -11.32
CA ALA A 24 16.46 -8.14 -11.19
C ALA A 24 16.21 -9.61 -11.60
N SER A 25 15.06 -10.17 -11.24
CA SER A 25 14.68 -11.54 -11.62
C SER A 25 14.41 -11.68 -13.11
N TYR A 26 13.83 -10.66 -13.74
CA TYR A 26 13.63 -10.59 -15.18
C TYR A 26 14.95 -10.51 -15.96
N ASN A 27 15.90 -9.70 -15.48
CA ASN A 27 17.22 -9.58 -16.11
C ASN A 27 17.96 -10.92 -16.12
N ARG A 28 17.90 -11.70 -15.03
CA ARG A 28 18.51 -13.03 -14.95
C ARG A 28 17.82 -14.06 -15.86
N ALA A 29 16.49 -14.03 -15.94
CA ALA A 29 15.74 -14.92 -16.84
C ALA A 29 16.09 -14.68 -18.33
N ARG A 30 16.38 -13.42 -18.70
CA ARG A 30 16.82 -13.07 -20.06
C ARG A 30 18.21 -13.63 -20.42
N GLU A 31 19.05 -13.92 -19.42
CA GLU A 31 20.41 -14.44 -19.60
C GLU A 31 20.46 -15.97 -19.81
N GLY A 32 19.32 -16.68 -19.85
CA GLY A 32 19.23 -18.06 -20.33
C GLY A 32 18.82 -19.14 -19.31
N ASP A 33 18.32 -18.76 -18.13
CA ASP A 33 17.80 -19.71 -17.13
C ASP A 33 16.35 -20.08 -17.44
N GLU A 34 16.14 -21.16 -18.21
CA GLU A 34 14.82 -21.61 -18.72
C GLU A 34 13.88 -22.17 -17.63
N GLU A 35 14.36 -22.44 -16.42
CA GLU A 35 13.58 -23.14 -15.38
C GLU A 35 12.63 -22.22 -14.56
N MET A 36 12.63 -20.90 -14.80
CA MET A 36 11.98 -19.92 -13.92
C MET A 36 10.60 -19.43 -14.40
N GLY A 37 9.91 -20.18 -15.28
CA GLY A 37 8.80 -19.68 -16.11
C GLY A 37 7.55 -19.06 -15.44
N GLU A 38 7.33 -19.21 -14.12
CA GLU A 38 6.09 -18.71 -13.47
C GLU A 38 6.27 -17.91 -12.17
N LYS A 39 7.45 -17.95 -11.52
CA LYS A 39 7.69 -17.30 -10.20
C LYS A 39 8.53 -16.02 -10.24
N VAL A 40 8.84 -15.50 -11.43
CA VAL A 40 9.72 -14.33 -11.60
C VAL A 40 9.08 -13.02 -11.14
N LEU A 41 7.75 -12.90 -11.26
CA LEU A 41 7.04 -11.64 -11.08
C LEU A 41 6.30 -11.58 -9.74
N MET A 42 6.66 -10.59 -8.93
CA MET A 42 5.96 -10.22 -7.71
C MET A 42 4.74 -9.38 -8.08
N LYS A 43 3.61 -10.06 -8.30
CA LYS A 43 2.32 -9.45 -8.65
C LYS A 43 1.35 -9.48 -7.46
N PRO A 44 0.43 -8.51 -7.33
CA PRO A 44 -0.61 -8.59 -6.32
C PRO A 44 -1.53 -9.79 -6.58
N HIS A 45 -2.02 -10.42 -5.51
CA HIS A 45 -3.07 -11.43 -5.63
C HIS A 45 -4.41 -10.75 -5.93
N ASN A 46 -5.30 -11.42 -6.69
CA ASN A 46 -6.61 -10.88 -7.06
C ASN A 46 -7.41 -10.42 -5.83
N ILE A 47 -7.29 -11.13 -4.71
CA ILE A 47 -7.98 -10.76 -3.46
C ILE A 47 -7.45 -9.45 -2.85
N GLN A 48 -6.17 -9.13 -3.03
CA GLN A 48 -5.57 -7.89 -2.53
C GLN A 48 -6.09 -6.70 -3.34
N VAL A 49 -6.19 -6.87 -4.66
CA VAL A 49 -6.79 -5.87 -5.56
C VAL A 49 -8.27 -5.67 -5.22
N LEU A 50 -9.03 -6.75 -5.08
CA LEU A 50 -10.45 -6.68 -4.72
C LEU A 50 -10.65 -5.98 -3.37
N THR A 51 -9.82 -6.29 -2.37
CA THR A 51 -9.88 -5.66 -1.05
C THR A 51 -9.67 -4.14 -1.15
N LEU A 52 -8.71 -3.69 -1.96
CA LEU A 52 -8.48 -2.25 -2.19
C LEU A 52 -9.64 -1.59 -2.92
N LEU A 53 -10.21 -2.23 -3.94
CA LEU A 53 -11.38 -1.69 -4.65
C LEU A 53 -12.59 -1.55 -3.71
N CYS A 54 -12.83 -2.53 -2.83
CA CYS A 54 -13.84 -2.44 -1.79
C CYS A 54 -13.53 -1.30 -0.80
N MET A 55 -12.27 -1.21 -0.34
CA MET A 55 -11.79 -0.16 0.56
C MET A 55 -12.01 1.24 -0.02
N PHE A 56 -11.88 1.41 -1.33
CA PHE A 56 -12.10 2.68 -2.04
C PHE A 56 -13.54 2.91 -2.50
N GLY A 57 -14.51 2.13 -1.99
CA GLY A 57 -15.93 2.36 -2.26
C GLY A 57 -16.36 2.06 -3.70
N CYS A 58 -15.59 1.24 -4.43
CA CYS A 58 -15.97 0.79 -5.78
C CYS A 58 -17.11 -0.25 -5.75
N SER A 59 -17.38 -0.85 -4.59
CA SER A 59 -18.51 -1.78 -4.37
C SER A 59 -19.82 -1.06 -4.06
N SER A 60 -19.76 0.13 -3.46
CA SER A 60 -20.95 0.85 -2.96
C SER A 60 -21.57 1.72 -4.06
N VAL A 61 -22.79 1.35 -4.48
CA VAL A 61 -23.61 2.11 -5.43
C VAL A 61 -24.37 3.20 -4.66
N GLY A 62 -24.24 4.46 -5.07
CA GLY A 62 -25.01 5.58 -4.52
C GLY A 62 -24.46 6.23 -3.24
N MET A 63 -23.29 5.80 -2.74
CA MET A 63 -22.58 6.48 -1.65
C MET A 63 -21.39 7.25 -2.20
N ASP A 64 -21.38 8.56 -1.96
CA ASP A 64 -20.30 9.47 -2.34
C ASP A 64 -19.24 9.64 -1.24
N GLU A 65 -19.53 9.17 -0.03
CA GLU A 65 -18.61 9.19 1.11
C GLU A 65 -17.91 7.84 1.33
N LEU A 66 -16.67 7.91 1.80
CA LEU A 66 -15.91 6.74 2.22
C LEU A 66 -16.08 6.54 3.72
N GLU A 67 -16.76 5.47 4.12
CA GLU A 67 -16.95 5.15 5.53
C GLU A 67 -15.70 4.49 6.13
N SER A 68 -15.57 4.60 7.46
CA SER A 68 -14.57 3.84 8.20
C SER A 68 -14.91 2.34 8.14
N GLN A 69 -14.01 1.55 7.58
CA GLN A 69 -14.22 0.12 7.36
C GLN A 69 -13.23 -0.73 8.16
N MET A 70 -13.69 -1.88 8.65
CA MET A 70 -12.85 -2.92 9.20
C MET A 70 -12.76 -4.08 8.20
N LEU A 71 -11.56 -4.36 7.72
CA LEU A 71 -11.30 -5.43 6.75
C LEU A 71 -10.56 -6.59 7.41
N GLN A 72 -11.19 -7.77 7.48
CA GLN A 72 -10.57 -8.96 8.06
C GLN A 72 -9.80 -9.74 6.99
N ILE A 73 -8.47 -9.71 7.09
CA ILE A 73 -7.57 -10.40 6.16
C ILE A 73 -6.78 -11.47 6.93
N ARG A 74 -6.82 -12.72 6.45
CA ARG A 74 -6.12 -13.86 7.09
C ARG A 74 -4.60 -13.65 7.10
N THR A 75 -3.91 -14.36 7.99
CA THR A 75 -2.44 -14.39 7.99
C THR A 75 -1.93 -14.99 6.69
N GLY A 76 -0.83 -14.48 6.15
CA GLY A 76 -0.28 -14.94 4.88
C GLY A 76 -0.89 -14.32 3.61
N GLU A 77 -2.08 -13.70 3.67
CA GLU A 77 -2.77 -13.13 2.49
C GLU A 77 -2.17 -11.80 1.96
N GLY A 78 -1.08 -11.32 2.58
CA GLY A 78 -0.38 -10.10 2.14
C GLY A 78 -1.03 -8.80 2.61
N LYS A 79 -1.40 -8.71 3.88
CA LYS A 79 -1.86 -7.45 4.51
C LYS A 79 -0.94 -6.25 4.23
N SER A 80 0.38 -6.48 4.25
CA SER A 80 1.39 -5.46 3.98
C SER A 80 1.31 -4.91 2.55
N MET A 81 0.96 -5.76 1.57
CA MET A 81 0.72 -5.33 0.18
C MET A 81 -0.48 -4.39 0.07
N ILE A 82 -1.56 -4.73 0.78
CA ILE A 82 -2.78 -3.92 0.82
C ILE A 82 -2.50 -2.57 1.50
N LEU A 83 -1.84 -2.57 2.66
CA LEU A 83 -1.50 -1.33 3.37
C LEU A 83 -0.60 -0.40 2.55
N GLY A 84 0.45 -0.93 1.94
CA GLY A 84 1.36 -0.14 1.10
C GLY A 84 0.66 0.46 -0.11
N ALA A 85 -0.09 -0.34 -0.85
CA ALA A 85 -0.83 0.15 -2.03
C ALA A 85 -1.92 1.16 -1.64
N ALA A 86 -2.62 0.95 -0.52
CA ALA A 86 -3.60 1.91 -0.01
C ALA A 86 -2.93 3.26 0.33
N ALA A 87 -1.76 3.22 0.96
CA ALA A 87 -1.00 4.42 1.30
C ALA A 87 -0.54 5.20 0.06
N VAL A 88 -0.06 4.50 -0.98
CA VAL A 88 0.28 5.12 -2.26
C VAL A 88 -0.95 5.79 -2.88
N MET A 89 -2.07 5.07 -2.96
CA MET A 89 -3.30 5.58 -3.58
C MET A 89 -3.83 6.83 -2.87
N LEU A 90 -3.92 6.81 -1.54
CA LEU A 90 -4.34 7.97 -0.76
C LEU A 90 -3.32 9.13 -0.87
N GLY A 91 -2.03 8.83 -0.91
CA GLY A 91 -0.97 9.83 -1.14
C GLY A 91 -1.08 10.51 -2.51
N LEU A 92 -1.33 9.74 -3.58
CA LEU A 92 -1.56 10.26 -4.93
C LEU A 92 -2.81 11.15 -5.03
N LEU A 93 -3.80 10.92 -4.17
CA LEU A 93 -5.00 11.75 -4.04
C LEU A 93 -4.77 13.01 -3.19
N GLY A 94 -3.55 13.22 -2.67
CA GLY A 94 -3.15 14.41 -1.91
C GLY A 94 -3.31 14.29 -0.40
N PHE A 95 -3.66 13.10 0.12
CA PHE A 95 -3.81 12.90 1.56
C PHE A 95 -2.47 12.59 2.24
N ARG A 96 -2.33 13.03 3.49
CA ARG A 96 -1.25 12.56 4.38
C ARG A 96 -1.70 11.25 5.02
N VAL A 97 -0.92 10.20 4.82
CA VAL A 97 -1.27 8.85 5.26
C VAL A 97 -0.34 8.42 6.37
N ARG A 98 -0.91 7.91 7.46
CA ARG A 98 -0.16 7.28 8.53
C ARG A 98 -0.54 5.80 8.65
N CYS A 99 0.39 4.92 8.34
CA CYS A 99 0.25 3.49 8.53
C CYS A 99 0.78 3.11 9.91
N VAL A 100 -0.06 2.48 10.72
CA VAL A 100 0.28 2.14 12.10
C VAL A 100 0.31 0.64 12.28
N CYS A 101 1.39 0.13 12.86
CA CYS A 101 1.52 -1.27 13.25
C CYS A 101 1.81 -1.41 14.74
N TYR A 102 1.86 -2.66 15.22
CA TYR A 102 2.13 -2.96 16.62
C TYR A 102 3.57 -2.62 17.02
N SER A 103 4.55 -2.92 16.16
CA SER A 103 5.98 -2.74 16.47
C SER A 103 6.69 -1.94 15.38
N GLU A 104 7.77 -1.26 15.79
CA GLU A 104 8.64 -0.51 14.88
C GLU A 104 9.19 -1.39 13.75
N TYR A 105 9.59 -2.62 14.08
CA TYR A 105 10.09 -3.58 13.10
C TYR A 105 9.06 -3.89 12.01
N LEU A 106 7.79 -4.14 12.39
CA LEU A 106 6.73 -4.43 11.43
C LEU A 106 6.43 -3.20 10.55
N SER A 107 6.38 -2.01 11.16
CA SER A 107 6.18 -0.75 10.44
C SER A 107 7.30 -0.52 9.42
N MET A 108 8.56 -0.68 9.82
CA MET A 108 9.72 -0.45 8.98
C MET A 108 9.83 -1.50 7.85
N ARG A 109 9.53 -2.77 8.14
CA ARG A 109 9.49 -3.83 7.12
C ARG A 109 8.48 -3.51 6.03
N ASP A 110 7.27 -3.10 6.42
CA ASP A 110 6.18 -2.80 5.48
C ASP A 110 6.46 -1.49 4.71
N TYR A 111 7.06 -0.49 5.36
CA TYR A 111 7.53 0.73 4.70
C TYR A 111 8.59 0.43 3.64
N ASN A 112 9.61 -0.35 3.98
CA ASN A 112 10.71 -0.68 3.07
C ASN A 112 10.24 -1.47 1.84
N LEU A 113 9.20 -2.29 1.98
CA LEU A 113 8.57 -2.99 0.86
C LEU A 113 8.01 -2.02 -0.21
N PHE A 114 7.49 -0.87 0.20
CA PHE A 114 6.93 0.12 -0.74
C PHE A 114 7.80 1.36 -0.93
N ARG A 115 8.93 1.46 -0.24
CA ARG A 115 9.82 2.63 -0.27
C ARG A 115 10.18 3.06 -1.69
N GLY A 116 10.58 2.12 -2.55
CA GLY A 116 10.90 2.44 -3.94
C GLY A 116 9.71 3.02 -4.72
N VAL A 117 8.49 2.59 -4.42
CA VAL A 117 7.26 3.15 -5.02
C VAL A 117 7.00 4.56 -4.47
N PHE A 118 7.16 4.77 -3.16
CA PHE A 118 7.00 6.08 -2.53
C PHE A 118 7.97 7.11 -3.11
N GLU A 119 9.23 6.73 -3.29
CA GLU A 119 10.27 7.60 -3.86
C GLU A 119 9.94 7.98 -5.32
N ARG A 120 9.48 7.03 -6.13
CA ARG A 120 9.16 7.27 -7.55
C ARG A 120 7.91 8.12 -7.76
N PHE A 121 6.95 8.07 -6.84
CA PHE A 121 5.78 8.94 -6.85
C PHE A 121 5.95 10.21 -6.00
N TYR A 122 7.14 10.46 -5.44
CA TYR A 122 7.42 11.61 -4.57
C TYR A 122 6.50 11.70 -3.33
N LEU A 123 6.11 10.55 -2.78
CA LEU A 123 5.18 10.43 -1.66
C LEU A 123 5.86 10.24 -0.29
N THR A 124 7.20 10.21 -0.25
CA THR A 124 7.97 9.95 0.98
C THR A 124 7.63 10.90 2.14
N SER A 125 7.27 12.16 1.85
CA SER A 125 6.84 13.15 2.86
C SER A 125 5.36 13.06 3.24
N PHE A 126 4.55 12.36 2.44
CA PHE A 126 3.10 12.19 2.66
C PHE A 126 2.76 10.93 3.44
N ILE A 127 3.66 9.93 3.42
CA ILE A 127 3.40 8.60 3.99
C ILE A 127 4.33 8.38 5.18
N THR A 128 3.76 8.14 6.36
CA THR A 128 4.49 7.85 7.59
C THR A 128 4.10 6.47 8.11
N TYR A 129 5.09 5.64 8.44
CA TYR A 129 4.88 4.39 9.15
C TYR A 129 5.34 4.55 10.60
N SER A 130 4.51 4.14 11.56
CA SER A 130 4.83 4.24 12.98
C SER A 130 4.21 3.11 13.79
N LYS A 131 4.56 3.02 15.07
CA LYS A 131 3.86 2.18 16.04
C LYS A 131 2.66 2.92 16.65
N ILE A 132 1.72 2.16 17.21
CA ILE A 132 0.49 2.71 17.80
C ILE A 132 0.76 3.68 18.95
N THR A 133 1.79 3.43 19.76
CA THR A 133 2.16 4.31 20.87
C THR A 133 2.58 5.68 20.38
N THR A 134 3.40 5.74 19.33
CA THR A 134 3.85 6.99 18.71
C THR A 134 2.68 7.78 18.12
N LEU A 135 1.69 7.11 17.51
CA LEU A 135 0.48 7.79 17.07
C LEU A 135 -0.26 8.43 18.25
N SER A 136 -0.43 7.70 19.35
CA SER A 136 -1.14 8.20 20.54
C SER A 136 -0.40 9.39 21.18
N GLU A 137 0.92 9.30 21.29
CA GLU A 137 1.78 10.38 21.81
C GLU A 137 1.68 11.64 20.95
N ASP A 138 1.86 11.50 19.63
CA ASP A 138 1.74 12.61 18.68
C ASP A 138 0.34 13.27 18.74
N THR A 139 -0.71 12.46 18.83
CA THR A 139 -2.10 12.95 18.89
C THR A 139 -2.37 13.70 20.19
N THR A 140 -1.76 13.26 21.29
CA THR A 140 -1.88 13.91 22.60
C THR A 140 -1.12 15.24 22.59
N ALA A 141 0.13 15.23 22.12
CA ALA A 141 0.94 16.44 22.00
C ALA A 141 0.31 17.49 21.06
N ALA A 142 -0.31 17.06 19.95
CA ALA A 142 -0.99 17.96 19.02
C ALA A 142 -2.25 18.62 19.61
N LYS A 143 -2.88 18.02 20.63
CA LYS A 143 -4.04 18.60 21.33
C LYS A 143 -3.66 19.60 22.43
N GLY A 144 -2.36 19.88 22.61
CA GLY A 144 -1.83 20.76 23.65
C GLY A 144 -1.43 20.00 24.91
N ASP A 145 -0.48 20.58 25.65
CA ASP A 145 0.02 20.05 26.92
C ASP A 145 -1.12 20.06 27.95
N ILE A 146 -1.75 18.90 28.17
CA ILE A 146 -2.81 18.70 29.18
C ILE A 146 -2.23 18.52 30.60
N ARG A 147 -1.07 19.12 30.87
CA ARG A 147 -0.46 19.16 32.19
C ARG A 147 -0.69 20.50 32.87
#